data_AF-A0A2W5E226-F1
#
_entry.id   AF-A0A2W5E226-F1
#
_cell.length_a   1.000
_cell.length_b   1.000
_cell.length_c   1.000
_cell.angle_alpha   90.00
_cell.angle_beta   90.00
_cell.angle_gamma   90.00
#
_symmetry.space_group_name_H-M   'P 1'
#
loop_
_entity.id
_entity.type
_entity.pdbx_description
1 polymer ?
#
loop_
_entity_poly.entity_id
_entity_poly.type
_entity_poly.pdbx_seq_one_letter_code
_entity_poly.pdbx_strand_id
1 'polypeptide(L)'
;TVSYRNIGDPGNFKNLKVLPQDISKDSLHELMDGYNEALGVKCGFCHAPKANGQRGMDFASDDKKEKGFARHMITMTQNINKNDFNFSNSTRPDTINVVTCGTCHRGEKEPPKFVAPEKEDKKGITSMVYPSFEPK
;
A
#
# COMPACT_ATOMS: atom_id res chain seq x y z
N THR A 1 -6.35 -11.40 4.73
CA THR A 1 -7.54 -10.62 4.34
C THR A 1 -7.77 -9.55 5.40
N VAL A 2 -7.40 -8.30 5.12
CA VAL A 2 -7.74 -7.20 6.03
C VAL A 2 -9.12 -6.69 5.63
N SER A 3 -10.14 -7.52 5.86
CA SER A 3 -11.53 -7.08 5.85
C SER A 3 -11.79 -6.40 7.18
N TYR A 4 -12.34 -5.18 7.15
CA TYR A 4 -12.67 -4.42 8.35
C TYR A 4 -13.65 -5.22 9.21
N ARG A 5 -13.15 -5.90 10.24
CA ARG A 5 -13.99 -6.51 11.25
C ARG A 5 -13.99 -5.57 12.46
N ASN A 6 -15.09 -4.84 12.64
CA ASN A 6 -15.34 -4.06 13.86
C ASN A 6 -15.61 -5.04 15.01
N ILE A 7 -14.56 -5.62 15.60
CA ILE A 7 -14.64 -6.63 16.69
C ILE A 7 -14.46 -5.96 18.07
N GLY A 8 -14.18 -4.66 18.14
CA GLY A 8 -13.96 -3.96 19.42
C GLY A 8 -14.59 -2.57 19.46
N ASP A 9 -14.53 -1.94 20.63
CA ASP A 9 -15.03 -0.57 20.84
C ASP A 9 -14.40 0.40 19.83
N PRO A 10 -15.19 1.34 19.26
CA PRO A 10 -14.67 2.36 18.35
C PRO A 10 -13.53 3.13 19.04
N GLY A 11 -12.36 3.18 18.40
CA GLY A 11 -11.27 3.96 18.96
C GLY A 11 -11.53 5.45 18.78
N ASN A 12 -11.31 6.25 19.82
CA ASN A 12 -11.35 7.72 19.71
C ASN A 12 -10.06 8.23 19.07
N PHE A 13 -9.92 7.99 17.76
CA PHE A 13 -8.77 8.39 16.97
C PHE A 13 -8.91 9.81 16.43
N LYS A 14 -7.78 10.51 16.32
CA LYS A 14 -7.72 11.86 15.78
C LYS A 14 -7.08 11.83 14.40
N ASN A 15 -7.57 12.69 13.50
CA ASN A 15 -6.97 12.95 12.19
C ASN A 15 -6.89 11.72 11.25
N LEU A 16 -7.87 10.82 11.35
CA LEU A 16 -8.14 9.83 10.31
C LEU A 16 -8.80 10.55 9.13
N LYS A 17 -8.22 10.45 7.92
CA LYS A 17 -8.75 11.12 6.71
C LYS A 17 -9.22 10.15 5.63
N VAL A 18 -8.66 8.94 5.61
CA VAL A 18 -8.91 7.91 4.58
C VAL A 18 -9.53 6.65 5.18
N LEU A 19 -9.12 6.28 6.39
CA LEU A 19 -9.65 5.12 7.11
C LEU A 19 -10.97 5.47 7.81
N PRO A 20 -11.84 4.48 8.06
CA PRO A 20 -13.10 4.70 8.79
C PRO A 20 -12.86 5.36 10.16
N GLN A 21 -13.70 6.32 10.54
CA GLN A 21 -13.58 7.02 11.83
C GLN A 21 -13.96 6.13 13.01
N ASP A 22 -14.82 5.14 12.77
CA ASP A 22 -15.34 4.17 13.72
C ASP A 22 -14.52 2.88 13.78
N ILE A 23 -13.35 2.85 13.12
CA ILE A 23 -12.46 1.69 13.14
C ILE A 23 -12.09 1.32 14.58
N SER A 24 -12.18 0.03 14.89
CA SER A 24 -11.76 -0.48 16.20
C SER A 24 -10.26 -0.27 16.40
N LYS A 25 -9.84 -0.22 17.67
CA LYS A 25 -8.43 -0.04 18.00
C LYS A 25 -7.53 -1.15 17.48
N ASP A 26 -7.98 -2.40 17.61
CA ASP A 26 -7.20 -3.56 17.20
C ASP A 26 -7.07 -3.60 15.68
N SER A 27 -8.16 -3.32 14.95
CA SER A 27 -8.13 -3.25 13.48
C SER A 27 -7.23 -2.14 12.97
N LEU A 28 -7.22 -0.97 13.62
CA LEU A 28 -6.32 0.11 13.22
C LEU A 28 -4.85 -0.28 13.45
N HIS A 29 -4.55 -0.92 14.60
CA HIS A 29 -3.19 -1.36 14.91
C HIS A 29 -2.70 -2.41 13.92
N GLU A 30 -3.52 -3.45 13.66
CA GLU A 30 -3.21 -4.51 12.70
C GLU A 30 -2.94 -3.94 11.29
N LEU A 31 -3.73 -2.95 10.86
CA LEU A 31 -3.52 -2.30 9.58
C LEU A 31 -2.19 -1.52 9.52
N MET A 32 -1.83 -0.81 10.59
CA MET A 32 -0.56 -0.09 10.67
C MET A 32 0.64 -1.04 10.69
N ASP A 33 0.51 -2.19 11.36
CA ASP A 33 1.54 -3.24 11.33
C ASP A 33 1.67 -3.86 9.93
N GLY A 34 0.57 -4.12 9.25
CA GLY A 34 0.59 -4.58 7.86
C GLY A 34 1.28 -3.59 6.91
N TYR A 35 1.14 -2.28 7.14
CA TYR A 35 1.91 -1.27 6.39
C TYR A 35 3.40 -1.30 6.73
N ASN A 36 3.77 -1.44 8.01
CA ASN A 36 5.16 -1.58 8.42
C ASN A 36 5.83 -2.78 7.75
N GLU A 37 5.15 -3.94 7.75
CA GLU A 37 5.64 -5.17 7.13
C GLU A 37 5.78 -5.02 5.61
N ALA A 38 4.78 -4.46 4.93
CA ALA A 38 4.81 -4.31 3.48
C ALA A 38 5.95 -3.39 2.99
N LEU A 39 6.33 -2.39 3.79
CA LEU A 39 7.37 -1.40 3.45
C LEU A 39 8.71 -1.68 4.14
N GLY A 40 8.81 -2.67 5.03
CA GLY A 40 10.03 -2.92 5.82
C GLY A 40 10.41 -1.77 6.76
N VAL A 41 9.43 -1.02 7.25
CA VAL A 41 9.66 0.17 8.09
C VAL A 41 9.09 -0.02 9.50
N LYS A 42 9.29 0.97 10.37
CA LYS A 42 8.70 1.06 11.71
C LYS A 42 7.86 2.33 11.82
N CYS A 43 7.04 2.42 12.86
CA CYS A 43 6.06 3.49 13.05
C CYS A 43 6.64 4.92 12.90
N GLY A 44 7.87 5.15 13.38
CA GLY A 44 8.55 6.44 13.28
C GLY A 44 8.93 6.87 11.85
N PHE A 45 8.78 5.98 10.86
CA PHE A 45 8.92 6.32 9.45
C PHE A 45 7.77 7.24 8.99
N CYS A 46 6.54 6.96 9.41
CA CYS A 46 5.37 7.76 9.05
C CYS A 46 4.94 8.73 10.17
N HIS A 47 5.08 8.35 11.43
CA HIS A 47 4.59 9.14 12.56
C HIS A 47 5.67 10.03 13.18
N ALA A 48 5.28 11.25 13.54
CA ALA A 48 6.15 12.21 14.22
C ALA A 48 6.34 11.82 15.69
N PRO A 49 7.51 12.12 16.30
CA PRO A 49 7.65 12.08 17.75
C PRO A 49 6.74 13.13 18.40
N LYS A 50 6.38 12.94 19.67
CA LYS A 50 5.67 13.98 20.42
C LYS A 50 6.56 15.22 20.61
N ALA A 51 5.92 16.39 20.68
CA ALA A 51 6.60 17.67 20.89
C ALA A 51 7.32 17.73 22.26
N ASN A 52 8.28 18.65 22.38
CA ASN A 52 8.95 19.01 23.63
C ASN A 52 9.67 17.84 24.34
N GLY A 53 10.18 16.86 23.58
CA GLY A 53 10.96 15.74 24.13
C GLY A 53 10.14 14.71 24.90
N GLN A 54 8.80 14.78 24.83
CA GLN A 54 7.95 13.73 25.41
C GLN A 54 8.22 12.39 24.72
N ARG A 55 8.30 11.31 25.52
CA ARG A 55 8.48 9.96 24.96
C ARG A 55 7.26 9.51 24.17
N GLY A 56 7.52 8.82 23.07
CA GLY A 56 6.52 8.24 22.19
C GLY A 56 6.23 9.07 20.94
N MET A 57 5.20 8.67 20.21
CA MET A 57 4.81 9.29 18.93
C MET A 57 3.53 10.10 19.08
N ASP A 58 3.42 11.15 18.26
CA ASP A 58 2.16 11.82 17.95
C ASP A 58 1.57 11.18 16.69
N PHE A 59 0.67 10.22 16.90
CA PHE A 59 0.02 9.50 15.81
C PHE A 59 -0.93 10.38 15.00
N ALA A 60 -1.40 11.51 15.55
CA ALA A 60 -2.33 12.41 14.89
C ALA A 60 -1.60 13.46 14.03
N SER A 61 -0.38 13.87 14.40
CA SER A 61 0.42 14.87 13.67
C SER A 61 0.64 14.51 12.19
N ASP A 62 0.66 15.55 11.36
CA ASP A 62 0.97 15.52 9.92
C ASP A 62 2.37 16.09 9.61
N ASP A 63 3.21 16.30 10.62
CA ASP A 63 4.53 16.95 10.47
C ASP A 63 5.51 16.13 9.60
N LYS A 64 5.26 14.82 9.44
CA LYS A 64 6.00 13.96 8.52
C LYS A 64 5.26 13.80 7.20
N LYS A 65 5.92 14.21 6.10
CA LYS A 65 5.39 14.09 4.73
C LYS A 65 5.05 12.65 4.35
N GLU A 66 5.76 11.66 4.90
CA GLU A 66 5.55 10.23 4.63
C GLU A 66 4.13 9.79 4.97
N LYS A 67 3.52 10.37 6.02
CA LYS A 67 2.10 10.11 6.37
C LYS A 67 1.15 10.61 5.29
N GLY A 68 1.46 11.76 4.67
CA GLY A 68 0.72 12.29 3.53
C GLY A 68 0.79 11.37 2.32
N PHE A 69 1.99 10.88 2.00
CA PHE A 69 2.19 9.91 0.91
C PHE A 69 1.47 8.59 1.20
N ALA A 70 1.56 8.07 2.43
CA ALA A 70 0.86 6.85 2.83
C ALA A 70 -0.66 6.98 2.62
N ARG A 71 -1.28 8.10 3.00
CA ARG A 71 -2.71 8.34 2.73
C ARG A 71 -3.05 8.28 1.25
N HIS A 72 -2.24 8.92 0.40
CA HIS A 72 -2.43 8.86 -1.04
C HIS A 72 -2.33 7.42 -1.58
N MET A 73 -1.36 6.65 -1.10
CA MET A 73 -1.17 5.24 -1.48
C MET A 73 -2.31 4.34 -0.99
N ILE A 74 -2.88 4.60 0.20
CA ILE A 74 -4.06 3.88 0.69
C ILE A 74 -5.24 4.13 -0.24
N THR A 75 -5.52 5.40 -0.58
CA THR A 75 -6.59 5.75 -1.52
C THR A 75 -6.37 5.13 -2.90
N MET A 76 -5.14 5.17 -3.42
CA MET A 76 -4.79 4.55 -4.70
C MET A 76 -5.06 3.04 -4.68
N THR A 77 -4.61 2.34 -3.64
CA THR A 77 -4.78 0.88 -3.51
C THR A 77 -6.26 0.50 -3.39
N GLN A 78 -7.04 1.26 -2.60
CA GLN A 78 -8.49 1.08 -2.50
C GLN A 78 -9.18 1.27 -3.86
N ASN A 79 -8.78 2.29 -4.62
CA ASN A 79 -9.34 2.56 -5.94
C ASN A 79 -9.01 1.47 -6.94
N ILE A 80 -7.76 1.00 -6.99
CA ILE A 80 -7.34 -0.12 -7.85
C ILE A 80 -8.20 -1.35 -7.56
N ASN A 81 -8.28 -1.76 -6.30
CA ASN A 81 -9.07 -2.93 -5.92
C ASN A 81 -10.56 -2.78 -6.25
N LYS A 82 -11.14 -1.60 -5.97
CA LYS A 82 -12.55 -1.33 -6.21
C LYS A 82 -12.90 -1.26 -7.69
N ASN A 83 -12.09 -0.60 -8.51
CA ASN A 83 -12.43 -0.27 -9.89
C ASN A 83 -11.93 -1.34 -10.87
N ASP A 84 -10.76 -1.93 -10.61
CA ASP A 84 -10.10 -2.82 -11.56
C ASP A 84 -10.20 -4.29 -11.16
N PHE A 85 -10.48 -4.60 -9.89
CA PHE A 85 -10.55 -5.98 -9.38
C PHE A 85 -11.93 -6.40 -8.85
N ASN A 86 -12.97 -5.57 -9.01
CA ASN A 86 -14.34 -5.93 -8.64
C ASN A 86 -15.07 -6.73 -9.73
N PHE A 87 -14.47 -7.83 -10.19
CA PHE A 87 -14.99 -8.65 -11.29
C PHE A 87 -16.37 -9.25 -11.01
N SER A 88 -16.68 -9.51 -9.73
CA SER A 88 -17.95 -10.10 -9.30
C SER A 88 -19.04 -9.07 -9.01
N ASN A 89 -18.80 -7.78 -9.29
CA ASN A 89 -19.73 -6.68 -8.94
C ASN A 89 -20.19 -6.74 -7.48
N SER A 90 -19.26 -7.01 -6.57
CA SER A 90 -19.51 -7.03 -5.13
C SER A 90 -20.13 -5.72 -4.67
N THR A 91 -21.15 -5.80 -3.84
CA THR A 91 -21.75 -4.65 -3.13
C THR A 91 -20.85 -4.14 -2.00
N ARG A 92 -19.79 -4.88 -1.66
CA ARG A 92 -18.76 -4.53 -0.66
C ARG A 92 -17.36 -4.51 -1.29
N PRO A 93 -17.10 -3.61 -2.26
CA PRO A 93 -15.79 -3.54 -2.91
C PRO A 93 -14.67 -3.12 -1.97
N ASP A 94 -15.00 -2.52 -0.83
CA ASP A 94 -14.06 -2.17 0.25
C ASP A 94 -13.39 -3.39 0.90
N THR A 95 -13.94 -4.59 0.68
CA THR A 95 -13.38 -5.84 1.19
C THR A 95 -12.45 -6.54 0.19
N ILE A 96 -12.33 -6.02 -1.04
CA ILE A 96 -11.46 -6.56 -2.08
C ILE A 96 -10.02 -6.13 -1.83
N ASN A 97 -9.10 -7.10 -1.80
CA ASN A 97 -7.71 -6.90 -1.39
C ASN A 97 -6.70 -7.63 -2.30
N VAL A 98 -6.88 -7.56 -3.61
CA VAL A 98 -6.00 -8.22 -4.59
C VAL A 98 -4.64 -7.52 -4.65
N VAL A 99 -4.65 -6.20 -4.83
CA VAL A 99 -3.43 -5.37 -4.76
C VAL A 99 -3.27 -4.87 -3.33
N THR A 100 -2.07 -5.02 -2.79
CA THR A 100 -1.69 -4.55 -1.46
C THR A 100 -0.41 -3.73 -1.55
N CYS A 101 -0.05 -3.04 -0.46
CA CYS A 101 1.23 -2.34 -0.38
C CYS A 101 2.41 -3.28 -0.68
N GLY A 102 2.33 -4.53 -0.21
CA GLY A 102 3.37 -5.56 -0.42
C GLY A 102 3.49 -6.04 -1.87
N THR A 103 2.45 -5.85 -2.70
CA THR A 103 2.52 -6.16 -4.14
C THR A 103 3.62 -5.37 -4.83
N CYS A 104 3.74 -4.08 -4.48
CA CYS A 104 4.73 -3.17 -5.08
C CYS A 104 5.98 -3.01 -4.19
N HIS A 105 5.80 -2.78 -2.89
CA HIS A 105 6.91 -2.45 -1.99
C HIS A 105 7.80 -3.63 -1.67
N ARG A 106 7.25 -4.86 -1.61
CA ARG A 106 8.01 -6.10 -1.40
C ARG A 106 8.96 -6.06 -0.19
N GLY A 107 8.55 -5.38 0.89
CA GLY A 107 9.35 -5.23 2.11
C GLY A 107 10.35 -4.08 2.08
N GLU A 108 10.29 -3.20 1.08
CA GLU A 108 11.19 -2.06 0.93
C GLU A 108 10.42 -0.73 0.97
N LYS A 109 11.03 0.29 1.58
CA LYS A 109 10.41 1.62 1.76
C LYS A 109 10.04 2.28 0.43
N GLU A 110 10.75 1.93 -0.63
CA GLU A 110 10.48 2.32 -2.01
C GLU A 110 10.34 1.05 -2.86
N PRO A 111 9.36 0.97 -3.77
CA PRO A 111 9.22 -0.19 -4.65
C PRO A 111 10.51 -0.45 -5.44
N PRO A 112 11.03 -1.68 -5.45
CA PRO A 112 12.21 -2.01 -6.23
C PRO A 112 11.93 -1.76 -7.71
N LYS A 113 12.94 -1.24 -8.41
CA LYS A 113 12.85 -1.04 -9.86
C LYS A 113 12.68 -2.40 -10.54
N PHE A 114 11.86 -2.41 -11.58
CA PHE A 114 11.80 -3.57 -12.46
C PHE A 114 13.15 -3.75 -13.16
N VAL A 115 13.70 -4.96 -13.07
CA VAL A 115 14.87 -5.39 -13.83
C VAL A 115 14.41 -6.57 -14.66
N ALA A 116 14.44 -6.41 -15.98
CA ALA A 116 14.18 -7.53 -16.88
C ALA A 116 15.25 -8.60 -16.67
N PRO A 117 14.89 -9.90 -16.67
CA PRO A 117 15.90 -10.94 -16.67
C PRO A 117 16.84 -10.74 -17.86
N GLU A 118 18.13 -11.02 -17.67
CA GLU A 118 19.08 -11.06 -18.78
C GLU A 118 18.56 -12.05 -19.82
N LYS A 119 18.54 -11.64 -21.10
CA LYS A 119 18.20 -12.55 -22.17
C LYS A 119 19.29 -13.63 -22.18
N GLU A 120 18.92 -14.89 -21.96
CA GLU A 120 19.83 -15.98 -22.29
C GLU A 120 20.19 -15.85 -23.78
N ASP A 121 21.45 -15.53 -24.06
CA ASP A 121 21.99 -15.60 -25.40
C ASP A 121 21.97 -17.07 -25.83
N LYS A 122 20.84 -17.52 -26.37
CA LYS A 122 20.75 -18.79 -27.10
C LYS A 122 21.58 -18.62 -28.38
N LYS A 123 22.90 -18.75 -28.27
CA LYS A 123 23.82 -18.98 -29.38
C LYS A 123 23.35 -20.26 -30.09
N GLY A 124 22.49 -20.13 -31.10
CA GLY A 124 22.09 -21.28 -31.91
C GLY A 124 20.78 -21.19 -32.69
N ILE A 125 19.95 -20.14 -32.58
CA ILE A 125 18.77 -20.01 -33.45
C ILE A 125 18.92 -18.76 -34.29
N THR A 126 19.31 -19.00 -35.55
CA THR A 126 19.43 -18.05 -36.65
C THR A 126 18.31 -17.02 -36.65
N SER A 127 18.69 -15.75 -36.80
CA SER A 127 17.80 -14.60 -36.91
C SER A 127 16.75 -14.80 -38.01
N MET A 128 15.49 -15.03 -37.63
CA MET A 128 14.38 -14.62 -38.50
C MET A 128 14.16 -13.14 -38.27
N VAL A 129 14.64 -12.36 -39.23
CA VAL A 129 14.29 -10.94 -39.39
C VAL A 129 12.80 -10.89 -39.69
N TYR A 130 11.98 -10.41 -38.75
CA TYR A 130 10.60 -10.04 -39.06
C TYR A 130 10.61 -8.70 -39.80
N PRO A 131 9.93 -8.56 -40.95
CA PRO A 131 9.86 -7.30 -41.66
C PRO A 131 9.09 -6.27 -40.84
N SER A 132 9.68 -5.08 -40.73
CA SER A 132 9.13 -3.89 -40.09
C SER A 132 7.74 -3.56 -40.61
N PHE A 133 6.76 -3.43 -39.72
CA PHE A 133 5.43 -2.94 -40.06
C PHE A 133 5.47 -1.41 -40.02
N GLU A 134 5.39 -0.76 -41.19
CA GLU A 134 5.18 0.68 -41.28
C GLU A 134 3.70 1.02 -41.05
N PRO A 135 3.38 2.03 -40.22
CA PRO A 135 2.00 2.41 -39.95
C PRO A 135 1.41 3.20 -41.15
N LYS A 136 0.13 2.93 -41.44
CA LYS A 136 -0.69 3.71 -42.39
C LYS A 136 -1.15 5.02 -41.77
#